data_AF-A0A8X6I8P2-F1
#
_entry.id   AF-A0A8X6I8P2-F1
#
_cell.length_a   1.000
_cell.length_b   1.000
_cell.length_c   1.000
_cell.angle_alpha   90.00
_cell.angle_beta   90.00
_cell.angle_gamma   90.00
#
_symmetry.space_group_name_H-M   'P 1'
#
loop_
_entity.id
_entity.type
_entity.pdbx_description
1 polymer ?
#
loop_
_entity_poly.entity_id
_entity_poly.type
_entity_poly.pdbx_seq_one_letter_code
_entity_poly.pdbx_strand_id
1 'polypeptide(L)'
;MSYLFVPQHHHPQPYKFGYEVKDHHGSQHRHEHGDGHGHVQGSYGFTDHRGVHREVHYVADHHGFRATVKTNEPGTANQDPAHVNLHSNAHHDHHHVPHHHA
;
A
#
# COMPACT_ATOMS: atom_id res chain seq x y z
N MET A 1 52.14 10.86 -3.28
CA MET A 1 50.84 11.27 -3.87
C MET A 1 49.76 10.44 -3.21
N SER A 2 48.93 11.05 -2.38
CA SER A 2 47.84 10.38 -1.65
C SER A 2 46.54 10.55 -2.44
N TYR A 3 45.88 9.43 -2.78
CA TYR A 3 44.54 9.47 -3.36
C TYR A 3 43.52 9.85 -2.29
N LEU A 4 42.83 10.98 -2.47
CA LEU A 4 41.61 11.29 -1.73
C LEU A 4 40.48 10.42 -2.30
N PHE A 5 40.06 9.41 -1.55
CA PHE A 5 38.80 8.72 -1.80
C PHE A 5 37.67 9.68 -1.43
N VAL A 6 37.04 10.32 -2.41
CA VAL A 6 35.79 11.04 -2.21
C VAL A 6 34.69 9.98 -2.26
N PRO A 7 34.05 9.59 -1.14
CA PRO A 7 32.90 8.69 -1.22
C PRO A 7 31.84 9.39 -2.06
N GLN A 8 31.48 8.82 -3.20
CA GLN A 8 30.29 9.22 -3.94
C GLN A 8 29.10 8.84 -3.07
N HIS A 9 28.62 9.80 -2.27
CA HIS A 9 27.37 9.67 -1.53
C HIS A 9 26.24 9.68 -2.55
N HIS A 10 25.78 8.49 -2.93
CA HIS A 10 24.60 8.32 -3.77
C HIS A 10 23.37 8.61 -2.91
N HIS A 11 23.06 9.89 -2.73
CA HIS A 11 21.78 10.28 -2.15
C HIS A 11 20.66 9.91 -3.15
N PRO A 12 19.51 9.40 -2.67
CA PRO A 12 18.35 9.20 -3.51
C PRO A 12 18.00 10.51 -4.22
N GLN A 13 17.76 10.46 -5.53
CA GLN A 13 17.29 11.63 -6.26
C GLN A 13 15.77 11.74 -6.12
N PRO A 14 15.19 12.95 -6.10
CA PRO A 14 13.75 13.11 -6.19
C PRO A 14 13.20 12.41 -7.42
N TYR A 15 12.05 11.78 -7.28
CA TYR A 15 11.38 11.10 -8.39
C TYR A 15 9.87 11.24 -8.28
N LYS A 16 9.20 11.01 -9.41
CA LYS A 16 7.75 10.89 -9.48
C LYS A 16 7.40 9.95 -10.62
N PHE A 17 6.54 8.99 -10.34
CA PHE A 17 5.99 8.12 -11.37
C PHE A 17 4.52 7.80 -11.08
N GLY A 18 3.85 7.28 -12.09
CA GLY A 18 2.54 6.68 -11.92
C GLY A 18 2.03 6.07 -13.20
N TYR A 19 0.97 5.28 -13.06
CA TYR A 19 0.24 4.67 -14.17
C TYR A 19 -1.22 4.49 -13.80
N GLU A 20 -2.04 4.38 -14.83
CA GLU A 20 -3.44 3.97 -14.75
C GLU A 20 -3.69 2.94 -15.86
N VAL A 21 -4.29 1.82 -15.50
CA VAL A 21 -4.69 0.74 -16.42
C VAL A 21 -6.18 0.52 -16.25
N LYS A 22 -6.91 0.40 -17.36
CA LYS A 22 -8.34 0.08 -17.37
C LYS A 22 -8.66 -0.83 -18.54
N ASP A 23 -9.33 -1.94 -18.25
CA ASP A 23 -9.81 -2.91 -19.24
C ASP A 23 -11.17 -3.48 -18.84
N HIS A 24 -11.58 -4.58 -19.50
CA HIS A 24 -12.85 -5.26 -19.25
C HIS A 24 -12.85 -6.09 -17.95
N HIS A 25 -11.69 -6.35 -17.36
CA HIS A 25 -11.53 -7.06 -16.10
C HIS A 25 -11.42 -6.13 -14.90
N GLY A 26 -11.14 -4.83 -15.10
CA GLY A 26 -11.11 -3.86 -14.03
C GLY A 26 -10.26 -2.62 -14.31
N SER A 27 -9.81 -1.99 -13.22
CA SER A 27 -8.91 -0.85 -13.23
C SER A 27 -7.84 -1.00 -12.16
N GLN A 28 -6.63 -0.51 -12.44
CA GLN A 28 -5.52 -0.42 -11.49
C GLN A 28 -4.82 0.91 -11.65
N HIS A 29 -4.30 1.46 -10.56
CA HIS A 29 -3.53 2.69 -10.59
C HIS A 29 -2.42 2.68 -9.54
N ARG A 30 -1.39 3.46 -9.78
CA ARG A 30 -0.37 3.80 -8.78
C ARG A 30 0.21 5.16 -9.08
N HIS A 31 0.44 5.95 -8.04
CA HIS A 31 1.25 7.15 -8.10
C HIS A 31 2.18 7.18 -6.89
N GLU A 32 3.43 7.54 -7.10
CA GLU A 32 4.41 7.64 -6.03
C GLU A 32 5.39 8.76 -6.34
N HIS A 33 5.82 9.47 -5.31
CA HIS A 33 6.92 10.41 -5.40
C HIS A 33 7.79 10.32 -4.15
N GLY A 34 9.09 10.51 -4.36
CA GLY A 34 10.07 10.64 -3.29
C GLY A 34 10.80 11.97 -3.41
N ASP A 35 11.13 12.58 -2.29
CA ASP A 35 11.81 13.88 -2.24
C ASP A 35 13.34 13.80 -2.24
N GLY A 36 13.89 12.59 -2.37
CA GLY A 36 15.33 12.33 -2.32
C GLY A 36 15.95 12.30 -0.92
N HIS A 37 15.17 12.62 0.13
CA HIS A 37 15.62 12.71 1.52
C HIS A 37 15.05 11.60 2.40
N GLY A 38 14.64 10.49 1.78
CA GLY A 38 14.06 9.34 2.47
C GLY A 38 12.58 9.50 2.80
N HIS A 39 11.91 10.53 2.30
CA HIS A 39 10.46 10.67 2.37
C HIS A 39 9.82 10.28 1.04
N VAL A 40 8.91 9.32 1.10
CA VAL A 40 8.14 8.78 -0.03
C VAL A 40 6.66 8.85 0.31
N GLN A 41 5.85 9.34 -0.62
CA GLN A 41 4.40 9.30 -0.51
C GLN A 41 3.81 8.73 -1.80
N GLY A 42 2.73 7.98 -1.66
CA GLY A 42 2.02 7.48 -2.81
C GLY A 42 0.69 6.86 -2.49
N SER A 43 0.04 6.45 -3.55
CA SER A 43 -1.17 5.65 -3.49
C SER A 43 -1.15 4.57 -4.57
N TYR A 44 -1.83 3.46 -4.30
CA TYR A 44 -2.15 2.47 -5.30
C TYR A 44 -3.54 1.91 -5.03
N GLY A 45 -4.16 1.38 -6.08
CA GLY A 45 -5.46 0.76 -5.93
C GLY A 45 -5.87 -0.06 -7.14
N PHE A 46 -6.90 -0.85 -6.94
CA PHE A 46 -7.56 -1.60 -7.99
C PHE A 46 -9.06 -1.70 -7.73
N THR A 47 -9.80 -1.96 -8.81
CA THR A 47 -11.20 -2.41 -8.79
C THR A 47 -11.33 -3.51 -9.83
N ASP A 48 -11.84 -4.67 -9.46
CA ASP A 48 -12.13 -5.76 -10.40
C ASP A 48 -13.54 -5.68 -11.00
N HIS A 49 -13.83 -6.54 -11.97
CA HIS A 49 -15.14 -6.60 -12.64
C HIS A 49 -16.32 -7.01 -11.73
N ARG A 50 -16.04 -7.48 -10.51
CA ARG A 50 -17.04 -7.82 -9.48
C ARG A 50 -17.26 -6.67 -8.49
N GLY A 51 -16.55 -5.55 -8.65
CA GLY A 51 -16.59 -4.41 -7.75
C GLY A 51 -15.76 -4.60 -6.47
N VAL A 52 -14.92 -5.64 -6.40
CA VAL A 52 -13.92 -5.77 -5.34
C VAL A 52 -12.86 -4.72 -5.56
N HIS A 53 -12.53 -3.95 -4.53
CA HIS A 53 -11.59 -2.85 -4.62
C HIS A 53 -10.70 -2.74 -3.39
N ARG A 54 -9.52 -2.17 -3.61
CA ARG A 54 -8.60 -1.70 -2.59
C ARG A 54 -8.06 -0.34 -3.00
N GLU A 55 -8.01 0.58 -2.05
CA GLU A 55 -7.30 1.84 -2.17
C GLU A 55 -6.34 1.97 -0.99
N VAL A 56 -5.07 2.24 -1.27
CA VAL A 56 -4.02 2.42 -0.26
C VAL A 56 -3.37 3.78 -0.46
N HIS A 57 -3.30 4.55 0.62
CA HIS A 57 -2.51 5.77 0.72
C HIS A 57 -1.40 5.53 1.73
N TYR A 58 -0.15 5.86 1.39
CA TYR A 58 0.99 5.58 2.26
C TYR A 58 2.00 6.69 2.28
N VAL A 59 2.75 6.72 3.39
CA VAL A 59 3.91 7.55 3.61
C VAL A 59 5.02 6.68 4.21
N ALA A 60 6.25 6.88 3.75
CA ALA A 60 7.44 6.31 4.36
C ALA A 60 8.42 7.45 4.63
N ASP A 61 8.84 7.59 5.89
CA ASP A 61 9.83 8.57 6.31
C ASP A 61 10.52 8.10 7.61
N HIS A 62 11.10 9.04 8.36
CA HIS A 62 11.82 8.79 9.62
C HIS A 62 10.93 8.16 10.72
N HIS A 63 9.61 8.30 10.63
CA HIS A 63 8.65 7.65 11.52
C HIS A 63 8.20 6.26 11.01
N GLY A 64 8.89 5.69 10.02
CA GLY A 64 8.61 4.38 9.44
C GLY A 64 7.60 4.41 8.29
N PHE A 65 7.07 3.25 7.93
CA PHE A 65 6.00 3.12 6.94
C PHE A 65 4.63 3.21 7.62
N ARG A 66 3.71 3.98 7.03
CA ARG A 66 2.36 4.20 7.54
C ARG A 66 1.39 4.25 6.39
N ALA A 67 0.22 3.62 6.54
CA ALA A 67 -0.76 3.58 5.46
C ALA A 67 -2.20 3.63 5.96
N THR A 68 -3.09 4.11 5.10
CA THR A 68 -4.53 3.96 5.23
C THR A 68 -5.01 3.09 4.08
N VAL A 69 -5.74 2.03 4.41
CA VAL A 69 -6.33 1.10 3.45
C VAL A 69 -7.84 1.22 3.51
N LYS A 70 -8.50 1.31 2.35
CA LYS A 70 -9.94 1.14 2.19
C LYS A 70 -10.19 -0.04 1.28
N THR A 71 -11.00 -1.00 1.71
CA THR A 71 -11.22 -2.24 0.94
C THR A 71 -12.57 -2.88 1.22
N ASN A 72 -13.10 -3.61 0.25
CA ASN A 72 -14.23 -4.54 0.43
C ASN A 72 -13.83 -6.01 0.18
N GLU A 73 -12.53 -6.32 0.17
CA GLU A 73 -12.03 -7.65 -0.14
C GLU A 73 -12.46 -8.68 0.91
N PRO A 74 -13.05 -9.83 0.49
CA PRO A 74 -13.42 -10.90 1.41
C PRO A 74 -12.24 -11.36 2.28
N GLY A 75 -12.52 -11.60 3.57
CA GLY A 75 -11.50 -12.01 4.54
C GLY A 75 -10.67 -10.87 5.13
N THR A 76 -10.94 -9.61 4.77
CA THR A 76 -10.39 -8.45 5.48
C THR A 76 -11.25 -8.10 6.70
N ALA A 77 -10.59 -7.62 7.74
CA ALA A 77 -11.23 -7.14 8.97
C ALA A 77 -10.55 -5.86 9.41
N ASN A 78 -11.26 -5.00 10.15
CA ASN A 78 -10.72 -3.77 10.74
C ASN A 78 -9.75 -4.09 11.88
N GLN A 79 -8.62 -4.66 11.51
CA GLN A 79 -7.46 -4.89 12.34
C GLN A 79 -6.40 -3.95 11.76
N ASP A 80 -5.76 -3.19 12.63
CA ASP A 80 -4.80 -2.13 12.27
C ASP A 80 -3.34 -2.62 12.50
N PRO A 81 -2.82 -3.59 11.72
CA PRO A 81 -1.48 -4.12 11.93
C PRO A 81 -0.42 -3.12 11.49
N ALA A 82 0.76 -3.17 12.09
CA ALA A 82 1.98 -2.54 11.57
C ALA A 82 1.82 -1.07 11.11
N HIS A 83 1.09 -0.25 11.88
CA HIS A 83 0.81 1.16 11.58
C HIS A 83 0.03 1.39 10.27
N VAL A 84 -0.83 0.41 9.93
CA VAL A 84 -1.86 0.53 8.90
C VAL A 84 -3.19 0.80 9.59
N ASN A 85 -3.90 1.81 9.13
CA ASN A 85 -5.31 1.98 9.46
C ASN A 85 -6.15 1.30 8.35
N LEU A 86 -6.83 0.20 8.68
CA LEU A 86 -7.58 -0.59 7.71
C LEU A 86 -9.08 -0.40 7.88
N HIS A 87 -9.70 0.21 6.87
CA HIS A 87 -11.15 0.36 6.74
C HIS A 87 -11.70 -0.67 5.74
N SER A 88 -12.10 -1.81 6.26
CA SER A 88 -12.84 -2.85 5.55
C SER A 88 -14.35 -2.71 5.71
N ASN A 89 -15.07 -2.77 4.60
CA ASN A 89 -16.51 -3.00 4.55
C ASN A 89 -16.85 -4.36 3.89
N ALA A 90 -15.91 -5.31 3.93
CA ALA A 90 -16.12 -6.65 3.40
C ALA A 90 -17.29 -7.34 4.11
N HIS A 91 -18.14 -8.02 3.34
CA HIS A 91 -19.19 -8.86 3.91
C HIS A 91 -18.52 -10.04 4.64
N HIS A 92 -18.73 -10.13 5.96
CA HIS A 92 -18.33 -11.28 6.75
C HIS A 92 -19.36 -12.39 6.56
N ASP A 93 -19.11 -13.31 5.64
CA ASP A 93 -19.78 -14.61 5.66
C ASP A 93 -19.31 -15.34 6.91
N HIS A 94 -20.12 -15.28 7.98
CA HIS A 94 -19.93 -16.09 9.17
C HIS A 94 -20.07 -17.56 8.80
N HIS A 95 -18.98 -18.20 8.38
CA HIS A 95 -18.87 -19.65 8.47
C HIS A 95 -18.87 -19.99 9.97
N HIS A 96 -20.06 -20.28 10.50
CA HIS A 96 -20.24 -20.97 11.75
C HIS A 96 -19.53 -22.33 11.64
N VAL A 97 -18.30 -22.41 12.16
CA VAL A 97 -17.69 -23.69 12.46
C VAL A 97 -18.45 -24.20 13.69
N PRO A 98 -19.22 -25.31 13.61
CA PRO A 98 -19.83 -25.87 14.79
C PRO A 98 -18.70 -26.29 15.71
N HIS A 99 -18.66 -25.73 16.92
CA HIS A 99 -17.80 -26.24 17.98
C HIS A 99 -18.31 -27.62 18.39
N HIS A 100 -17.76 -28.67 17.78
CA HIS A 100 -17.91 -30.02 18.29
C HIS A 100 -17.09 -30.10 19.58
N HIS A 101 -17.77 -29.91 20.72
CA HIS A 101 -17.26 -30.33 22.01
C HIS A 101 -17.25 -31.87 22.03
N ALA A 102 -16.07 -32.44 22.27
CA ALA A 102 -15.87 -33.84 22.65
C ALA A 102 -15.58 -33.91 24.15
#